data_AF-A0A1C5N5Z5-F1
#
_entry.id   AF-A0A1C5N5Z5-F1
#
_cell.length_a   1.000
_cell.length_b   1.000
_cell.length_c   1.000
_cell.angle_alpha   90.00
_cell.angle_beta   90.00
_cell.angle_gamma   90.00
#
_symmetry.space_group_name_H-M   'P 1'
#
loop_
_entity.id
_entity.type
_entity.pdbx_description
1 polymer ?
#
loop_
_entity_poly.entity_id
_entity_poly.type
_entity_poly.pdbx_seq_one_letter_code
_entity_poly.pdbx_strand_id
1 'polypeptide(L)'
;MLSSSVQATLAGRFGNSEYGRSKKAGEELFFEYGKETGAPVYIYRFVNLMGHSRPKYNSAISTFCWAVANDEEFTVNDRSTELEVLYIDDLVEGMFDLLEGKEQHCEFDGVETVLDENGRYCCVPVTHKATLGEIVDLLEEFKSQPISLMMPKCPDGSFAKKLFSLYLTYLPTDKFKYAMKMNCDDRGSFTELVHTVDCGQVSINISKPGITKGQHWHNSKWEQFIVVHGHGLIQERNINTGEMVEFEVSGDKIEAIYMIPGWTHNIINLSETEDLVTVMTCNEVFDPAKPDTFFEPV
;
A
#
# COMPACT_ATOMS: atom_id res chain seq x y z
N MET A 1 -17.30 28.77 6.44
CA MET A 1 -15.91 28.26 6.48
C MET A 1 -15.08 28.94 5.40
N LEU A 2 -13.85 29.33 5.70
CA LEU A 2 -12.87 29.86 4.74
C LEU A 2 -11.71 28.87 4.57
N SER A 3 -11.52 28.40 3.33
CA SER A 3 -10.33 27.64 2.92
C SER A 3 -9.18 28.60 2.63
N SER A 4 -8.38 28.85 3.66
CA SER A 4 -7.14 29.61 3.57
C SER A 4 -5.95 28.69 3.29
N SER A 5 -4.73 29.18 3.48
CA SER A 5 -3.49 28.45 3.26
C SER A 5 -2.51 28.73 4.40
N VAL A 6 -1.67 27.74 4.72
CA VAL A 6 -0.56 27.89 5.68
C VAL A 6 0.34 29.09 5.35
N GLN A 7 0.44 29.50 4.07
CA GLN A 7 1.21 30.70 3.68
C GLN A 7 0.68 32.00 4.29
N ALA A 8 -0.57 32.04 4.78
CA ALA A 8 -1.13 33.19 5.48
C ALA A 8 -0.46 33.46 6.84
N THR A 9 0.33 32.51 7.37
CA THR A 9 1.19 32.77 8.54
C THR A 9 2.29 33.78 8.23
N LEU A 10 2.64 33.95 6.95
CA LEU A 10 3.76 34.78 6.48
C LEU A 10 5.12 34.38 7.08
N ALA A 11 5.27 33.10 7.44
CA ALA A 11 6.43 32.55 8.12
C ALA A 11 7.10 31.42 7.33
N GLY A 12 8.26 30.96 7.82
CA GLY A 12 9.03 29.87 7.24
C GLY A 12 9.48 30.15 5.80
N ARG A 13 9.50 29.11 4.95
CA ARG A 13 9.89 29.21 3.53
C ARG A 13 8.98 30.09 2.67
N PHE A 14 7.78 30.40 3.16
CA PHE A 14 6.78 31.17 2.41
C PHE A 14 6.97 32.68 2.55
N GLY A 15 7.62 33.11 3.64
CA GLY A 15 7.92 34.52 3.91
C GLY A 15 6.72 35.45 3.72
N ASN A 16 6.97 36.68 3.28
CA ASN A 16 5.90 37.66 3.04
C ASN A 16 5.41 37.65 1.57
N SER A 17 4.90 36.51 1.11
CA SER A 17 4.40 36.37 -0.27
C SER A 17 3.08 37.12 -0.50
N GLU A 18 2.86 37.63 -1.71
CA GLU A 18 1.59 38.29 -2.08
C GLU A 18 0.39 37.34 -1.93
N TYR A 19 0.58 36.05 -2.23
CA TYR A 19 -0.43 35.02 -2.02
C TYR A 19 -0.79 34.85 -0.54
N GLY A 20 0.22 34.75 0.35
CA GLY A 20 0.01 34.66 1.79
C GLY A 20 -0.69 35.91 2.35
N ARG A 21 -0.28 37.10 1.91
CA ARG A 21 -0.90 38.37 2.32
C ARG A 21 -2.37 38.46 1.91
N SER A 22 -2.68 38.05 0.69
CA SER A 22 -4.06 38.00 0.18
C SER A 22 -4.93 37.05 1.00
N LYS A 23 -4.42 35.84 1.30
CA LYS A 23 -5.11 34.88 2.15
C LYS A 23 -5.35 35.43 3.57
N LYS A 24 -4.31 35.98 4.21
CA LYS A 24 -4.41 36.59 5.55
C LYS A 24 -5.42 37.74 5.59
N ALA A 25 -5.42 38.62 4.58
CA ALA A 25 -6.40 39.70 4.50
C ALA A 25 -7.85 39.18 4.41
N GLY A 26 -8.06 38.08 3.68
CA GLY A 26 -9.35 37.40 3.64
C GLY A 26 -9.76 36.81 4.98
N GLU A 27 -8.82 36.26 5.75
CA GLU A 27 -9.09 35.74 7.09
C GLU A 27 -9.56 36.84 8.05
N GLU A 28 -8.87 37.98 8.07
CA GLU A 28 -9.27 39.12 8.92
C GLU A 28 -10.66 39.65 8.55
N LEU A 29 -11.00 39.69 7.26
CA LEU A 29 -12.33 40.08 6.81
C LEU A 29 -13.42 39.12 7.33
N PHE A 30 -13.15 37.80 7.30
CA PHE A 30 -14.08 36.81 7.83
C PHE A 30 -14.23 36.92 9.35
N PHE A 31 -13.15 37.14 10.08
CA PHE A 31 -13.22 37.36 11.53
C PHE A 31 -14.03 38.60 11.88
N GLU A 32 -13.84 39.71 11.15
CA GLU A 32 -14.60 40.93 11.41
C GLU A 32 -16.09 40.73 11.11
N TYR A 33 -16.43 40.07 10.00
CA TYR A 33 -17.80 39.69 9.68
C TYR A 33 -18.45 38.86 10.81
N GLY A 34 -17.71 37.91 11.39
CA GLY A 34 -18.17 37.12 12.54
C GLY A 34 -18.49 37.98 13.76
N LYS A 35 -17.65 38.97 14.08
CA LYS A 35 -17.91 39.91 15.18
C LYS A 35 -19.11 40.81 14.92
N GLU A 36 -19.26 41.30 13.70
CA GLU A 36 -20.34 42.21 13.31
C GLU A 36 -21.71 41.52 13.29
N THR A 37 -21.76 40.25 12.89
CA THR A 37 -23.04 39.53 12.63
C THR A 37 -23.38 38.47 13.68
N GLY A 38 -22.40 38.02 14.48
CA GLY A 38 -22.54 36.85 15.35
C GLY A 38 -22.57 35.51 14.61
N ALA A 39 -22.34 35.49 13.29
CA ALA A 39 -22.25 34.25 12.53
C ALA A 39 -21.00 33.44 12.93
N PRO A 40 -21.09 32.11 13.04
CA PRO A 40 -19.92 31.28 13.32
C PRO A 40 -18.95 31.30 12.14
N VAL A 41 -17.66 31.53 12.44
CA VAL A 41 -16.59 31.67 11.44
C VAL A 41 -15.52 30.62 11.71
N TYR A 42 -15.31 29.77 10.71
CA TYR A 42 -14.34 28.69 10.74
C TYR A 42 -13.31 28.91 9.65
N ILE A 43 -12.04 29.05 10.02
CA ILE A 43 -10.96 29.37 9.10
C ILE A 43 -9.91 28.27 9.18
N TYR A 44 -9.64 27.60 8.06
CA TYR A 44 -8.63 26.57 7.95
C TYR A 44 -7.47 27.08 7.13
N ARG A 45 -6.24 26.92 7.64
CA ARG A 45 -5.01 27.19 6.87
C ARG A 45 -4.41 25.87 6.39
N PHE A 46 -4.89 25.39 5.25
CA PHE A 46 -4.40 24.12 4.71
C PHE A 46 -2.95 24.23 4.21
N VAL A 47 -2.20 23.15 4.45
CA VAL A 47 -0.94 22.86 3.77
C VAL A 47 -1.22 22.47 2.30
N ASN A 48 -0.22 21.95 1.57
CA ASN A 48 -0.49 21.47 0.22
C ASN A 48 -1.51 20.33 0.26
N LEU A 49 -2.43 20.28 -0.71
CA LEU A 49 -3.38 19.17 -0.78
C LEU A 49 -2.83 18.05 -1.67
N MET A 50 -3.02 16.81 -1.24
CA MET A 50 -2.71 15.62 -2.01
C MET A 50 -4.00 14.86 -2.34
N GLY A 51 -4.28 14.65 -3.62
CA GLY A 51 -5.44 13.92 -4.08
C GLY A 51 -5.49 13.90 -5.60
N HIS A 52 -6.50 13.24 -6.17
CA HIS A 52 -6.67 13.22 -7.62
C HIS A 52 -6.96 14.65 -8.10
N SER A 53 -6.00 15.21 -8.82
CA SER A 53 -6.05 16.57 -9.35
C SER A 53 -5.42 16.65 -10.73
N ARG A 54 -5.61 17.79 -11.41
CA ARG A 54 -5.10 17.99 -12.76
C ARG A 54 -3.55 17.98 -12.76
N PRO A 55 -2.90 17.03 -13.46
CA PRO A 55 -1.44 17.02 -13.58
C PRO A 55 -0.94 18.20 -14.43
N LYS A 56 0.35 18.55 -14.32
CA LYS A 56 0.98 19.69 -14.99
C LYS A 56 0.30 21.04 -14.69
N TYR A 57 -0.20 21.19 -13.47
CA TYR A 57 -0.83 22.43 -12.99
C TYR A 57 -0.19 22.90 -11.68
N ASN A 58 -0.85 22.70 -10.53
CA ASN A 58 -0.43 23.23 -9.24
C ASN A 58 -0.07 22.17 -8.19
N SER A 59 -0.18 20.87 -8.52
CA SER A 59 0.18 19.76 -7.64
C SER A 59 1.40 19.02 -8.20
N ALA A 60 2.51 19.07 -7.46
CA ALA A 60 3.72 18.32 -7.79
C ALA A 60 3.47 16.81 -7.72
N ILE A 61 2.85 16.33 -6.64
CA ILE A 61 2.57 14.91 -6.42
C ILE A 61 1.68 14.35 -7.53
N SER A 62 0.59 15.04 -7.90
CA SER A 62 -0.28 14.61 -8.99
C SER A 62 0.45 14.58 -10.34
N THR A 63 1.36 15.53 -10.57
CA THR A 63 2.19 15.56 -11.78
C THR A 63 3.17 14.39 -11.81
N PHE A 64 3.83 14.07 -10.69
CA PHE A 64 4.74 12.92 -10.61
C PHE A 64 4.00 11.59 -10.73
N CYS A 65 2.86 11.42 -10.05
CA CYS A 65 2.04 10.21 -10.18
C CYS A 65 1.65 9.98 -11.64
N TRP A 66 1.13 11.02 -12.31
CA TRP A 66 0.79 10.97 -13.72
C TRP A 66 2.00 10.67 -14.60
N ALA A 67 3.13 11.33 -14.37
CA ALA A 67 4.30 11.18 -15.21
C ALA A 67 4.89 9.77 -15.11
N VAL A 68 5.07 9.26 -13.89
CA VAL A 68 5.57 7.90 -13.64
C VAL A 68 4.61 6.86 -14.22
N ALA A 69 3.30 7.03 -14.03
CA ALA A 69 2.28 6.12 -14.55
C ALA A 69 2.23 6.06 -16.09
N ASN A 70 2.53 7.18 -16.76
CA ASN A 70 2.42 7.31 -18.21
C ASN A 70 3.78 7.30 -18.94
N ASP A 71 4.87 6.98 -18.24
CA ASP A 71 6.25 7.00 -18.78
C ASP A 71 6.66 8.37 -19.36
N GLU A 72 6.18 9.45 -18.74
CA GLU A 72 6.44 10.81 -19.17
C GLU A 72 7.60 11.42 -18.38
N GLU A 73 8.32 12.34 -19.02
CA GLU A 73 9.42 13.05 -18.38
C GLU A 73 8.91 14.06 -17.34
N PHE A 74 9.65 14.16 -16.23
CA PHE A 74 9.45 15.17 -15.21
C PHE A 74 10.80 15.60 -14.61
N THR A 75 10.81 16.74 -13.93
CA THR A 75 12.02 17.30 -13.32
C THR A 75 11.85 17.40 -11.82
N VAL A 76 12.87 16.97 -11.08
CA VAL A 76 13.00 17.18 -9.65
C VAL A 76 14.22 18.05 -9.42
N ASN A 77 14.00 19.33 -9.11
CA ASN A 77 15.10 20.29 -8.96
C ASN A 77 15.95 19.99 -7.73
N ASP A 78 15.31 19.63 -6.62
CA ASP A 78 15.96 19.31 -5.36
C ASP A 78 15.19 18.19 -4.64
N ARG A 79 15.80 17.01 -4.56
CA ARG A 79 15.21 15.84 -3.92
C ARG A 79 15.07 16.00 -2.40
N SER A 80 15.85 16.89 -1.77
CA SER A 80 15.81 17.13 -0.32
C SER A 80 14.68 18.07 0.12
N THR A 81 14.00 18.72 -0.84
CA THR A 81 12.87 19.59 -0.53
C THR A 81 11.74 18.79 0.11
N GLU A 82 11.38 19.12 1.35
CA GLU A 82 10.27 18.53 2.08
C GLU A 82 8.92 19.18 1.69
N LEU A 83 7.91 18.35 1.48
CA LEU A 83 6.52 18.75 1.33
C LEU A 83 5.72 18.26 2.52
N GLU A 84 4.99 19.17 3.14
CA GLU A 84 3.88 18.83 4.01
C GLU A 84 2.59 18.84 3.21
N VAL A 85 1.82 17.76 3.31
CA VAL A 85 0.57 17.56 2.57
C VAL A 85 -0.57 17.06 3.44
N LEU A 86 -1.78 17.46 3.10
CA LEU A 86 -3.04 16.95 3.64
C LEU A 86 -3.70 16.11 2.55
N TYR A 87 -3.97 14.83 2.84
CA TYR A 87 -4.64 13.96 1.87
C TYR A 87 -6.12 14.30 1.76
N ILE A 88 -6.69 14.15 0.56
CA ILE A 88 -8.06 14.56 0.27
C ILE A 88 -9.10 13.87 1.15
N ASP A 89 -8.91 12.60 1.50
CA ASP A 89 -9.85 11.89 2.37
C ASP A 89 -9.78 12.42 3.81
N ASP A 90 -8.58 12.75 4.31
CA ASP A 90 -8.43 13.37 5.64
C ASP A 90 -9.08 14.77 5.66
N LEU A 91 -8.93 15.53 4.56
CA LEU A 91 -9.61 16.82 4.39
C LEU A 91 -11.13 16.64 4.44
N VAL A 92 -11.67 15.69 3.66
CA VAL A 92 -13.10 15.43 3.59
C VAL A 92 -13.65 15.02 4.95
N GLU A 93 -12.95 14.16 5.68
CA GLU A 93 -13.32 13.78 7.05
C GLU A 93 -13.35 15.01 7.97
N GLY A 94 -12.31 15.85 7.92
CA GLY A 94 -12.29 17.09 8.69
C GLY A 94 -13.40 18.08 8.31
N MET A 95 -13.90 18.04 7.07
CA MET A 95 -15.07 18.82 6.67
C MET A 95 -16.38 18.21 7.18
N PHE A 96 -16.47 16.88 7.32
CA PHE A 96 -17.59 16.25 8.02
C PHE A 96 -17.57 16.59 9.51
N ASP A 97 -16.41 16.54 10.16
CA ASP A 97 -16.26 16.94 11.56
C ASP A 97 -16.81 18.36 11.80
N LEU A 98 -16.48 19.30 10.91
CA LEU A 98 -17.02 20.66 10.98
C LEU A 98 -18.55 20.72 10.90
N LEU A 99 -19.16 19.93 10.00
CA LEU A 99 -20.61 19.90 9.85
C LEU A 99 -21.30 19.27 11.07
N GLU A 100 -20.60 18.41 11.80
CA GLU A 100 -21.07 17.71 12.99
C GLU A 100 -20.73 18.43 14.30
N GLY A 101 -20.04 19.58 14.25
CA GLY A 101 -19.61 20.32 15.44
C GLY A 101 -18.46 19.65 16.20
N LYS A 102 -17.62 18.89 15.49
CA LYS A 102 -16.45 18.14 15.99
C LYS A 102 -15.13 18.72 15.48
N GLU A 103 -15.16 19.91 14.88
CA GLU A 103 -13.97 20.58 14.38
C GLU A 103 -12.92 20.74 15.49
N GLN A 104 -11.65 20.56 15.12
CA GLN A 104 -10.55 20.84 16.02
C GLN A 104 -10.05 22.27 15.81
N HIS A 105 -9.65 22.89 16.91
CA HIS A 105 -9.12 24.25 16.94
C HIS A 105 -7.60 24.26 17.13
N CYS A 106 -6.96 25.30 16.60
CA CYS A 106 -5.53 25.47 16.65
C CYS A 106 -5.09 26.93 16.59
N GLU A 107 -3.81 27.14 16.93
CA GLU A 107 -3.00 28.30 16.57
C GLU A 107 -1.80 27.85 15.71
N PHE A 108 -0.98 28.80 15.29
CA PHE A 108 0.20 28.53 14.47
C PHE A 108 1.46 29.10 15.12
N ASP A 109 2.47 28.25 15.31
CA ASP A 109 3.85 28.67 15.62
C ASP A 109 4.69 28.60 14.34
N GLY A 110 4.91 29.76 13.72
CA GLY A 110 5.47 29.83 12.38
C GLY A 110 4.54 29.17 11.35
N VAL A 111 4.95 28.01 10.84
CA VAL A 111 4.13 27.20 9.89
C VAL A 111 3.55 25.95 10.54
N GLU A 112 3.96 25.63 11.76
CA GLU A 112 3.50 24.42 12.44
C GLU A 112 2.13 24.68 13.09
N THR A 113 1.24 23.70 12.96
CA THR A 113 -0.09 23.74 13.56
C THR A 113 0.01 23.30 15.02
N VAL A 114 -0.47 24.12 15.95
CA VAL A 114 -0.47 23.83 17.38
C VAL A 114 -1.91 23.71 17.86
N LEU A 115 -2.33 22.50 18.24
CA LEU A 115 -3.68 22.25 18.74
C LEU A 115 -3.96 23.08 20.01
N ASP A 116 -5.08 23.79 20.00
CA ASP A 116 -5.56 24.60 21.11
C ASP A 116 -7.08 24.69 21.01
N GLU A 117 -7.79 24.19 22.02
CA GLU A 117 -9.26 24.22 22.08
C GLU A 117 -9.83 25.65 22.00
N ASN A 118 -9.06 26.66 22.40
CA ASN A 118 -9.45 28.08 22.31
C ASN A 118 -8.81 28.79 21.11
N GLY A 119 -8.15 28.05 20.23
CA GLY A 119 -7.47 28.58 19.05
C GLY A 119 -8.45 29.26 18.08
N ARG A 120 -7.98 30.33 17.44
CA ARG A 120 -8.80 31.13 16.50
C ARG A 120 -9.01 30.47 15.14
N TYR A 121 -8.25 29.43 14.83
CA TYR A 121 -8.33 28.69 13.57
C TYR A 121 -8.83 27.28 13.81
N CYS A 122 -9.34 26.67 12.75
CA CYS A 122 -9.67 25.25 12.72
C CYS A 122 -8.60 24.50 11.93
N CYS A 123 -8.40 23.23 12.26
CA CYS A 123 -7.43 22.37 11.57
C CYS A 123 -7.97 20.96 11.31
N VAL A 124 -7.35 20.32 10.33
CA VAL A 124 -7.32 18.86 10.23
C VAL A 124 -5.94 18.44 10.72
N PRO A 125 -5.84 17.73 11.86
CA PRO A 125 -4.55 17.51 12.54
C PRO A 125 -3.61 16.57 11.78
N VAL A 126 -4.16 15.74 10.89
CA VAL A 126 -3.39 14.74 10.16
C VAL A 126 -2.77 15.37 8.91
N THR A 127 -1.45 15.53 8.92
CA THR A 127 -0.65 15.86 7.73
C THR A 127 0.46 14.84 7.54
N HIS A 128 1.03 14.81 6.33
CA HIS A 128 2.13 13.93 5.95
C HIS A 128 3.30 14.77 5.48
N LYS A 129 4.49 14.51 6.00
CA LYS A 129 5.73 15.13 5.55
C LYS A 129 6.54 14.09 4.77
N ALA A 130 6.94 14.45 3.55
CA ALA A 130 7.80 13.64 2.70
C ALA A 130 8.64 14.52 1.77
N THR A 131 9.87 14.12 1.52
CA THR A 131 10.75 14.78 0.57
C THR A 131 10.37 14.44 -0.87
N LEU A 132 10.72 15.32 -1.82
CA LEU A 132 10.52 15.03 -3.25
C LEU A 132 11.25 13.75 -3.68
N GLY A 133 12.41 13.46 -3.09
CA GLY A 133 13.15 12.22 -3.33
C GLY A 133 12.36 10.99 -2.90
N GLU A 134 11.88 10.95 -1.66
CA GLU A 134 11.08 9.84 -1.13
C GLU A 134 9.81 9.60 -1.95
N ILE A 135 9.12 10.66 -2.37
CA ILE A 135 7.93 10.55 -3.22
C ILE A 135 8.26 9.86 -4.54
N VAL A 136 9.34 10.27 -5.19
CA VAL A 136 9.75 9.68 -6.48
C VAL A 136 10.19 8.23 -6.32
N ASP A 137 10.95 7.92 -5.26
CA ASP A 137 11.41 6.56 -5.00
C ASP A 137 10.22 5.61 -4.76
N LEU A 138 9.23 6.03 -3.97
CA LEU A 138 7.98 5.29 -3.79
C LEU A 138 7.22 5.08 -5.11
N LEU A 139 7.13 6.10 -5.96
CA LEU A 139 6.44 5.98 -7.23
C LEU A 139 7.15 4.99 -8.19
N GLU A 140 8.48 4.97 -8.20
CA GLU A 140 9.25 4.00 -8.98
C GLU A 140 9.09 2.58 -8.40
N GLU A 141 9.05 2.42 -7.07
CA GLU A 141 8.72 1.14 -6.43
C GLU A 141 7.33 0.66 -6.87
N PHE A 142 6.31 1.51 -6.82
CA PHE A 142 4.95 1.18 -7.25
C PHE A 142 4.87 0.80 -8.72
N LYS A 143 5.59 1.51 -9.59
CA LYS A 143 5.70 1.20 -11.02
C LYS A 143 6.36 -0.16 -11.27
N SER A 144 7.33 -0.53 -10.44
CA SER A 144 8.04 -1.81 -10.55
C SER A 144 7.26 -3.00 -9.96
N GLN A 145 6.29 -2.75 -9.07
CA GLN A 145 5.56 -3.78 -8.33
C GLN A 145 4.92 -4.85 -9.23
N PRO A 146 4.28 -4.54 -10.37
CA PRO A 146 3.75 -5.56 -11.29
C PRO A 146 4.79 -6.53 -11.86
N ILE A 147 6.07 -6.13 -11.88
CA ILE A 147 7.19 -6.91 -12.45
C ILE A 147 7.90 -7.68 -11.34
N SER A 148 8.20 -7.02 -10.22
CA SER A 148 8.93 -7.60 -9.09
C SER A 148 8.04 -8.43 -8.16
N LEU A 149 6.72 -8.21 -8.23
CA LEU A 149 5.70 -8.67 -7.29
C LEU A 149 5.89 -8.17 -5.85
N MET A 150 6.93 -7.35 -5.61
CA MET A 150 7.29 -6.86 -4.29
C MET A 150 6.35 -5.75 -3.87
N MET A 151 5.53 -6.04 -2.86
CA MET A 151 4.68 -5.07 -2.21
C MET A 151 5.46 -4.37 -1.08
N PRO A 152 5.67 -3.05 -1.16
CA PRO A 152 6.33 -2.30 -0.09
C PRO A 152 5.45 -2.28 1.16
N LYS A 153 6.03 -1.84 2.28
CA LYS A 153 5.25 -1.64 3.52
C LYS A 153 4.20 -0.55 3.29
N CYS A 154 2.94 -0.88 3.51
CA CYS A 154 1.84 0.08 3.47
C CYS A 154 1.05 0.07 4.79
N PRO A 155 1.63 0.55 5.91
CA PRO A 155 0.91 0.65 7.17
C PRO A 155 -0.37 1.48 7.03
N ASP A 156 -1.35 1.19 7.87
CA ASP A 156 -2.59 1.96 7.87
C ASP A 156 -2.35 3.44 8.17
N GLY A 157 -3.10 4.32 7.51
CA GLY A 157 -2.93 5.77 7.60
C GLY A 157 -1.64 6.35 6.99
N SER A 158 -0.68 5.54 6.55
CA SER A 158 0.63 6.03 6.07
C SER A 158 0.55 6.82 4.76
N PHE A 159 1.54 7.71 4.59
CA PHE A 159 1.73 8.45 3.33
C PHE A 159 1.88 7.51 2.12
N ALA A 160 2.69 6.45 2.24
CA ALA A 160 2.93 5.49 1.15
C ALA A 160 1.63 4.81 0.69
N LYS A 161 0.75 4.39 1.62
CA LYS A 161 -0.55 3.79 1.30
C LYS A 161 -1.44 4.76 0.50
N LYS A 162 -1.51 6.01 0.95
CA LYS A 162 -2.30 7.08 0.30
C LYS A 162 -1.72 7.46 -1.06
N LEU A 163 -0.39 7.53 -1.17
CA LEU A 163 0.32 7.82 -2.42
C LEU A 163 0.13 6.70 -3.44
N PHE A 164 0.22 5.43 -3.03
CA PHE A 164 -0.01 4.30 -3.93
C PHE A 164 -1.44 4.33 -4.50
N SER A 165 -2.43 4.54 -3.64
CA SER A 165 -3.84 4.68 -4.06
C SER A 165 -4.01 5.83 -5.05
N LEU A 166 -3.37 6.99 -4.80
CA LEU A 166 -3.38 8.12 -5.71
C LEU A 166 -2.71 7.81 -7.05
N TYR A 167 -1.55 7.16 -7.04
CA TYR A 167 -0.81 6.75 -8.23
C TYR A 167 -1.68 5.89 -9.16
N LEU A 168 -2.41 4.91 -8.60
CA LEU A 168 -3.30 4.05 -9.37
C LEU A 168 -4.38 4.84 -10.13
N THR A 169 -4.84 5.98 -9.61
CA THR A 169 -5.83 6.85 -10.29
C THR A 169 -5.30 7.50 -11.57
N TYR A 170 -3.99 7.49 -11.80
CA TYR A 170 -3.34 8.04 -12.98
C TYR A 170 -2.83 6.99 -13.96
N LEU A 171 -3.01 5.69 -13.65
CA LEU A 171 -2.64 4.63 -14.58
C LEU A 171 -3.42 4.77 -15.89
N PRO A 172 -2.76 4.62 -17.05
CA PRO A 172 -3.47 4.44 -18.30
C PRO A 172 -4.12 3.04 -18.33
N THR A 173 -5.21 2.91 -19.07
CA THR A 173 -6.08 1.72 -19.05
C THR A 173 -5.36 0.42 -19.44
N ASP A 174 -4.37 0.50 -20.32
CA ASP A 174 -3.53 -0.62 -20.74
C ASP A 174 -2.63 -1.16 -19.60
N LYS A 175 -2.40 -0.36 -18.55
CA LYS A 175 -1.65 -0.74 -17.34
C LYS A 175 -2.53 -1.17 -16.16
N PHE A 176 -3.86 -1.20 -16.31
CA PHE A 176 -4.76 -1.73 -15.26
C PHE A 176 -4.61 -3.24 -15.06
N LYS A 177 -4.02 -3.93 -16.04
CA LYS A 177 -3.75 -5.36 -16.00
C LYS A 177 -2.29 -5.61 -16.38
N TYR A 178 -1.71 -6.63 -15.77
CA TYR A 178 -0.40 -7.14 -16.12
C TYR A 178 -0.44 -8.67 -16.09
N ALA A 179 0.38 -9.30 -16.93
CA ALA A 179 0.45 -10.75 -17.01
C ALA A 179 1.40 -11.29 -15.92
N MET A 180 0.97 -12.34 -15.23
CA MET A 180 1.82 -13.07 -14.29
C MET A 180 2.68 -14.09 -15.03
N LYS A 181 3.90 -14.34 -14.53
CA LYS A 181 4.79 -15.36 -15.09
C LYS A 181 4.39 -16.75 -14.60
N MET A 182 3.72 -17.51 -15.46
CA MET A 182 3.41 -18.92 -15.20
C MET A 182 4.60 -19.80 -15.61
N ASN A 183 5.14 -20.57 -14.67
CA ASN A 183 6.13 -21.62 -14.97
C ASN A 183 5.37 -22.92 -15.25
N CYS A 184 5.20 -23.25 -16.53
CA CYS A 184 4.39 -24.39 -16.98
C CYS A 184 5.26 -25.58 -17.41
N ASP A 185 4.80 -26.79 -17.09
CA ASP A 185 5.33 -28.06 -17.59
C ASP A 185 4.21 -29.10 -17.73
N ASP A 186 4.58 -30.36 -18.04
CA ASP A 186 3.59 -31.42 -18.23
C ASP A 186 2.76 -31.72 -16.97
N ARG A 187 3.25 -31.34 -15.79
CA ARG A 187 2.62 -31.57 -14.48
C ARG A 187 1.62 -30.47 -14.11
N GLY A 188 1.62 -29.33 -14.81
CA GLY A 188 0.74 -28.19 -14.55
C GLY A 188 1.52 -26.87 -14.57
N SER A 189 1.29 -26.01 -13.57
CA SER A 189 1.98 -24.71 -13.49
C SER A 189 2.26 -24.24 -12.06
N PHE A 190 3.26 -23.37 -11.91
CA PHE A 190 3.54 -22.63 -10.68
C PHE A 190 3.68 -21.13 -10.99
N THR A 191 2.97 -20.28 -10.26
CA THR A 191 2.88 -18.83 -10.50
C THR A 191 3.02 -18.07 -9.19
N GLU A 192 4.01 -17.19 -9.09
CA GLU A 192 4.14 -16.25 -7.96
C GLU A 192 3.10 -15.12 -8.10
N LEU A 193 2.50 -14.70 -6.99
CA LEU A 193 1.45 -13.68 -7.00
C LEU A 193 1.89 -12.37 -6.33
N VAL A 194 2.48 -12.47 -5.13
CA VAL A 194 2.91 -11.32 -4.36
C VAL A 194 4.08 -11.70 -3.46
N HIS A 195 5.07 -10.83 -3.42
CA HIS A 195 6.17 -10.85 -2.47
C HIS A 195 5.94 -9.71 -1.48
N THR A 196 6.23 -9.94 -0.21
CA THR A 196 6.12 -8.91 0.83
C THR A 196 7.47 -8.73 1.48
N VAL A 197 7.72 -7.51 1.96
CA VAL A 197 9.01 -7.16 2.59
C VAL A 197 9.27 -7.99 3.86
N ASP A 198 8.23 -8.33 4.61
CA ASP A 198 8.36 -8.89 5.96
C ASP A 198 7.46 -10.10 6.27
N CYS A 199 6.65 -10.56 5.32
CA CYS A 199 5.72 -11.69 5.51
C CYS A 199 5.86 -12.78 4.43
N GLY A 200 6.97 -12.78 3.69
CA GLY A 200 7.27 -13.78 2.67
C GLY A 200 6.45 -13.61 1.38
N GLN A 201 6.04 -14.71 0.75
CA GLN A 201 5.36 -14.68 -0.55
C GLN A 201 4.13 -15.58 -0.63
N VAL A 202 3.26 -15.26 -1.59
CA VAL A 202 2.11 -16.07 -1.99
C VAL A 202 2.25 -16.49 -3.44
N SER A 203 1.90 -17.74 -3.72
CA SER A 203 1.93 -18.35 -5.04
C SER A 203 0.73 -19.25 -5.27
N ILE A 204 0.47 -19.60 -6.53
CA ILE A 204 -0.50 -20.61 -6.93
C ILE A 204 0.23 -21.74 -7.62
N ASN A 205 -0.02 -22.95 -7.14
CA ASN A 205 0.32 -24.18 -7.81
C ASN A 205 -0.93 -24.80 -8.44
N ILE A 206 -0.83 -25.20 -9.71
CA ILE A 206 -1.83 -25.98 -10.42
C ILE A 206 -1.19 -27.34 -10.74
N SER A 207 -1.82 -28.42 -10.31
CA SER A 207 -1.38 -29.79 -10.57
C SER A 207 -2.43 -30.54 -11.38
N LYS A 208 -2.03 -31.11 -12.52
CA LYS A 208 -2.91 -31.96 -13.34
C LYS A 208 -3.36 -33.24 -12.61
N PRO A 209 -4.41 -33.94 -13.10
CA PRO A 209 -4.83 -35.23 -12.55
C PRO A 209 -3.68 -36.21 -12.30
N GLY A 210 -3.68 -36.84 -11.12
CA GLY A 210 -2.68 -37.83 -10.70
C GLY A 210 -1.26 -37.31 -10.45
N ILE A 211 -1.02 -36.00 -10.56
CA ILE A 211 0.30 -35.42 -10.35
C ILE A 211 0.64 -35.31 -8.87
N THR A 212 1.86 -35.72 -8.52
CA THR A 212 2.52 -35.42 -7.25
C THR A 212 3.56 -34.32 -7.43
N LYS A 213 3.55 -33.31 -6.54
CA LYS A 213 4.59 -32.27 -6.42
C LYS A 213 5.07 -32.18 -4.98
N GLY A 214 6.25 -31.58 -4.75
CA GLY A 214 6.91 -31.55 -3.44
C GLY A 214 8.10 -32.52 -3.42
N GLN A 215 8.07 -33.48 -2.51
CA GLN A 215 9.17 -34.43 -2.23
C GLN A 215 10.44 -33.71 -1.76
N HIS A 216 10.27 -32.80 -0.81
CA HIS A 216 11.38 -32.05 -0.20
C HIS A 216 11.02 -31.56 1.19
N TRP A 217 12.03 -31.09 1.92
CA TRP A 217 11.91 -30.50 3.25
C TRP A 217 12.74 -29.22 3.37
N HIS A 218 12.56 -28.51 4.49
CA HIS A 218 13.20 -27.23 4.81
C HIS A 218 13.77 -27.20 6.23
N ASN A 219 14.85 -26.45 6.48
CA ASN A 219 15.35 -26.25 7.85
C ASN A 219 14.54 -25.20 8.62
N SER A 220 14.16 -24.12 7.95
CA SER A 220 13.55 -22.93 8.57
C SER A 220 12.44 -22.33 7.72
N LYS A 221 12.48 -22.50 6.39
CA LYS A 221 11.35 -22.18 5.53
C LYS A 221 10.14 -23.03 5.96
N TRP A 222 8.98 -22.41 6.07
CA TRP A 222 7.72 -23.12 6.25
C TRP A 222 6.70 -22.60 5.26
N GLU A 223 5.76 -23.46 4.91
CA GLU A 223 4.68 -23.17 3.98
C GLU A 223 3.32 -23.44 4.61
N GLN A 224 2.29 -22.80 4.06
CA GLN A 224 0.91 -23.25 4.21
C GLN A 224 0.35 -23.58 2.84
N PHE A 225 -0.19 -24.78 2.70
CA PHE A 225 -0.91 -25.21 1.50
C PHE A 225 -2.41 -25.13 1.74
N ILE A 226 -3.10 -24.43 0.85
CA ILE A 226 -4.53 -24.17 0.93
C ILE A 226 -5.15 -24.58 -0.41
N VAL A 227 -5.84 -25.72 -0.44
CA VAL A 227 -6.55 -26.17 -1.64
C VAL A 227 -7.85 -25.38 -1.78
N VAL A 228 -8.02 -24.73 -2.93
CA VAL A 228 -9.21 -23.90 -3.23
C VAL A 228 -10.05 -24.46 -4.37
N HIS A 229 -9.55 -25.46 -5.10
CA HIS A 229 -10.28 -26.20 -6.13
C HIS A 229 -9.65 -27.58 -6.32
N GLY A 230 -10.49 -28.57 -6.62
CA GLY A 230 -10.10 -29.97 -6.78
C GLY A 230 -10.01 -30.74 -5.47
N HIS A 231 -9.49 -31.96 -5.55
CA HIS A 231 -9.35 -32.90 -4.44
C HIS A 231 -7.94 -33.51 -4.42
N GLY A 232 -7.29 -33.52 -3.26
CA GLY A 232 -5.91 -33.95 -3.14
C GLY A 232 -5.55 -34.54 -1.78
N LEU A 233 -4.33 -35.06 -1.71
CA LEU A 233 -3.71 -35.58 -0.50
C LEU A 233 -2.42 -34.83 -0.25
N ILE A 234 -2.24 -34.31 0.96
CA ILE A 234 -0.97 -33.77 1.43
C ILE A 234 -0.38 -34.80 2.39
N GLN A 235 0.88 -35.15 2.19
CA GLN A 235 1.60 -36.08 3.07
C GLN A 235 2.82 -35.40 3.64
N GLU A 236 3.12 -35.64 4.92
CA GLU A 236 4.34 -35.18 5.58
C GLU A 236 5.01 -36.33 6.34
N ARG A 237 6.33 -36.48 6.20
CA ARG A 237 7.16 -37.43 6.95
C ARG A 237 8.31 -36.74 7.65
N ASN A 238 8.46 -36.97 8.96
CA ASN A 238 9.59 -36.45 9.73
C ASN A 238 10.89 -37.10 9.27
N ILE A 239 11.91 -36.31 8.94
CA ILE A 239 13.17 -36.84 8.38
C ILE A 239 14.02 -37.62 9.41
N ASN A 240 13.79 -37.41 10.71
CA ASN A 240 14.55 -38.03 11.79
C ASN A 240 13.84 -39.24 12.40
N THR A 241 12.52 -39.15 12.59
CA THR A 241 11.74 -40.22 13.25
C THR A 241 11.04 -41.15 12.27
N GLY A 242 10.82 -40.71 11.03
CA GLY A 242 10.01 -41.44 10.05
C GLY A 242 8.51 -41.44 10.36
N GLU A 243 8.05 -40.69 11.37
CA GLU A 243 6.63 -40.45 11.62
C GLU A 243 5.99 -39.81 10.38
N MET A 244 4.78 -40.27 10.03
CA MET A 244 4.11 -39.87 8.80
C MET A 244 2.65 -39.49 9.09
N VAL A 245 2.19 -38.40 8.50
CA VAL A 245 0.82 -37.88 8.61
C VAL A 245 0.28 -37.54 7.23
N GLU A 246 -1.03 -37.67 7.06
CA GLU A 246 -1.73 -37.44 5.80
C GLU A 246 -2.97 -36.57 6.01
N PHE A 247 -3.23 -35.69 5.06
CA PHE A 247 -4.35 -34.76 5.08
C PHE A 247 -5.06 -34.79 3.72
N GLU A 248 -6.27 -35.35 3.69
CA GLU A 248 -7.16 -35.25 2.54
C GLU A 248 -7.76 -33.84 2.49
N VAL A 249 -7.60 -33.14 1.37
CA VAL A 249 -7.90 -31.71 1.22
C VAL A 249 -8.69 -31.45 -0.05
N SER A 250 -9.61 -30.49 -0.02
CA SER A 250 -10.46 -30.18 -1.17
C SER A 250 -10.86 -28.71 -1.23
N GLY A 251 -11.30 -28.25 -2.40
CA GLY A 251 -11.93 -26.94 -2.54
C GLY A 251 -13.30 -26.80 -1.86
N ASP A 252 -13.97 -27.93 -1.57
CA ASP A 252 -15.27 -27.95 -0.88
C ASP A 252 -15.15 -27.56 0.61
N LYS A 253 -13.98 -27.81 1.21
CA LYS A 253 -13.65 -27.46 2.58
C LYS A 253 -12.24 -26.88 2.64
N ILE A 254 -12.17 -25.55 2.59
CA ILE A 254 -10.90 -24.82 2.59
C ILE A 254 -10.24 -24.93 3.97
N GLU A 255 -9.08 -25.59 4.00
CA GLU A 255 -8.22 -25.76 5.18
C GLU A 255 -6.78 -25.41 4.82
N ALA A 256 -6.01 -24.93 5.81
CA ALA A 256 -4.60 -24.62 5.66
C ALA A 256 -3.76 -25.68 6.38
N ILE A 257 -2.85 -26.34 5.64
CA ILE A 257 -1.93 -27.33 6.20
C ILE A 257 -0.53 -26.72 6.23
N TYR A 258 0.12 -26.72 7.40
CA TYR A 258 1.49 -26.22 7.56
C TYR A 258 2.49 -27.28 7.12
N MET A 259 3.37 -26.97 6.17
CA MET A 259 4.52 -27.81 5.87
C MET A 259 5.58 -27.56 6.93
N ILE A 260 5.76 -28.53 7.84
CA ILE A 260 6.57 -28.33 9.04
C ILE A 260 8.07 -28.42 8.71
N PRO A 261 8.92 -27.48 9.14
CA PRO A 261 10.37 -27.62 8.99
C PRO A 261 10.88 -28.94 9.59
N GLY A 262 11.78 -29.61 8.87
CA GLY A 262 12.25 -30.95 9.21
C GLY A 262 11.30 -32.10 8.85
N TRP A 263 10.18 -31.81 8.17
CA TRP A 263 9.30 -32.81 7.57
C TRP A 263 9.35 -32.69 6.05
N THR A 264 9.70 -33.80 5.39
CA THR A 264 9.53 -33.86 3.94
C THR A 264 8.07 -33.98 3.60
N HIS A 265 7.63 -33.30 2.56
CA HIS A 265 6.22 -33.22 2.23
C HIS A 265 5.96 -33.27 0.74
N ASN A 266 4.75 -33.71 0.40
CA ASN A 266 4.25 -33.71 -0.97
C ASN A 266 2.76 -33.34 -1.01
N ILE A 267 2.28 -33.01 -2.20
CA ILE A 267 0.86 -32.85 -2.51
C ILE A 267 0.53 -33.63 -3.78
N ILE A 268 -0.56 -34.40 -3.73
CA ILE A 268 -1.02 -35.30 -4.79
C ILE A 268 -2.40 -34.84 -5.24
N ASN A 269 -2.59 -34.66 -6.54
CA ASN A 269 -3.93 -34.52 -7.11
C ASN A 269 -4.58 -35.91 -7.20
N LEU A 270 -5.62 -36.15 -6.38
CA LEU A 270 -6.36 -37.42 -6.33
C LEU A 270 -7.46 -37.52 -7.39
N SER A 271 -7.75 -36.43 -8.09
CA SER A 271 -8.74 -36.40 -9.16
C SER A 271 -8.17 -37.01 -10.46
N GLU A 272 -9.06 -37.65 -11.23
CA GLU A 272 -8.76 -38.22 -12.55
C GLU A 272 -8.99 -37.23 -13.70
N THR A 273 -9.75 -36.15 -13.46
CA THR A 273 -10.26 -35.28 -14.54
C THR A 273 -10.00 -33.80 -14.32
N GLU A 274 -9.99 -33.36 -13.07
CA GLU A 274 -9.87 -31.96 -12.67
C GLU A 274 -8.47 -31.62 -12.15
N ASP A 275 -8.02 -30.40 -12.45
CA ASP A 275 -6.81 -29.83 -11.89
C ASP A 275 -6.99 -29.51 -10.39
N LEU A 276 -5.94 -29.71 -9.62
CA LEU A 276 -5.86 -29.28 -8.23
C LEU A 276 -5.24 -27.88 -8.18
N VAL A 277 -5.96 -26.91 -7.62
CA VAL A 277 -5.47 -25.53 -7.43
C VAL A 277 -5.18 -25.29 -5.97
N THR A 278 -3.92 -24.99 -5.67
CA THR A 278 -3.41 -24.81 -4.32
C THR A 278 -2.78 -23.42 -4.20
N VAL A 279 -3.29 -22.61 -3.28
CA VAL A 279 -2.64 -21.40 -2.82
C VAL A 279 -1.56 -21.80 -1.83
N MET A 280 -0.34 -21.29 -2.03
CA MET A 280 0.81 -21.59 -1.20
C MET A 280 1.37 -20.28 -0.66
N THR A 281 1.49 -20.18 0.66
CA THR A 281 2.19 -19.07 1.32
C THR A 281 3.46 -19.60 1.96
N CYS A 282 4.57 -18.86 1.90
CA CYS A 282 5.78 -19.17 2.66
C CYS A 282 6.32 -17.93 3.37
N ASN A 283 7.09 -18.16 4.43
CA ASN A 283 7.57 -17.11 5.34
C ASN A 283 8.68 -16.22 4.79
N GLU A 284 9.27 -16.58 3.65
CA GLU A 284 10.34 -15.84 2.99
C GLU A 284 10.18 -15.89 1.47
N VAL A 285 10.80 -14.95 0.77
CA VAL A 285 10.82 -14.91 -0.70
C VAL A 285 11.88 -15.91 -1.19
N PHE A 286 11.58 -16.66 -2.26
CA PHE A 286 12.48 -17.66 -2.80
C PHE A 286 13.82 -17.04 -3.27
N ASP A 287 14.93 -17.50 -2.67
CA ASP A 287 16.30 -17.15 -3.08
C ASP A 287 17.00 -18.37 -3.69
N PRO A 288 17.24 -18.40 -5.02
CA PRO A 288 17.95 -19.50 -5.66
C PRO A 288 19.36 -19.76 -5.11
N ALA A 289 20.02 -18.76 -4.52
CA ALA A 289 21.34 -18.91 -3.92
C ALA A 289 21.28 -19.54 -2.52
N LYS A 290 20.13 -19.48 -1.85
CA LYS A 290 19.87 -20.03 -0.51
C LYS A 290 18.45 -20.59 -0.44
N PRO A 291 18.14 -21.66 -1.19
CA PRO A 291 16.75 -22.09 -1.40
C PRO A 291 16.10 -22.76 -0.17
N ASP A 292 16.89 -23.07 0.88
CA ASP A 292 16.51 -23.88 2.05
C ASP A 292 15.63 -25.09 1.71
N THR A 293 15.83 -25.71 0.54
CA THR A 293 14.97 -26.77 0.00
C THR A 293 15.83 -27.98 -0.34
N PHE A 294 15.53 -29.12 0.28
CA PHE A 294 16.31 -30.35 0.15
C PHE A 294 15.41 -31.47 -0.31
N PHE A 295 15.74 -32.08 -1.45
CA PHE A 295 14.98 -33.21 -1.98
C PHE A 295 15.07 -34.42 -1.04
N GLU A 296 13.92 -34.99 -0.70
CA GLU A 296 13.75 -36.20 0.12
C GLU A 296 12.34 -36.75 -0.15
N PRO A 297 12.16 -38.00 -0.58
CA PRO A 297 10.82 -38.55 -0.76
C PRO A 297 10.07 -38.71 0.56
N VAL A 298 8.75 -38.47 0.58
CA VAL A 298 7.85 -38.91 1.66
C VAL A 298 7.85 -40.43 1.74
#